data_AF-A0A5P8JUF5-F1
#
_entry.id   AF-A0A5P8JUF5-F1
#
_cell.length_a   1.000
_cell.length_b   1.000
_cell.length_c   1.000
_cell.angle_alpha   90.00
_cell.angle_beta   90.00
_cell.angle_gamma   90.00
#
_symmetry.space_group_name_H-M   'P 1'
#
loop_
_entity.id
_entity.type
_entity.pdbx_description
1 polymer ?
#
loop_
_entity_poly.entity_id
_entity_poly.type
_entity_poly.pdbx_seq_one_letter_code
_entity_poly.pdbx_strand_id
1 'polypeptide(L)'
;MEVSNQNILSVVLADEQLTKLREEIYQMILMETKRVRADMLVNVRYLSKKEACEYLGIAFNTLTIWIELGLPQIVIGGTIRLDRFEIDKWMHTMSEHPKKF
;
A
#
# COMPACT_ATOMS: atom_id res chain seq x y z
N MET A 1 12.63 39.75 -38.29
CA MET A 1 12.91 38.33 -37.98
C MET A 1 11.70 37.79 -37.24
N GLU A 2 11.24 36.64 -37.71
CA GLU A 2 9.88 36.11 -37.62
C GLU A 2 9.35 35.87 -36.21
N VAL A 3 8.07 36.21 -36.02
CA VAL A 3 7.25 35.87 -34.86
C VAL A 3 7.00 34.37 -34.91
N SER A 4 7.52 33.63 -33.93
CA SER A 4 7.28 32.19 -33.82
C SER A 4 5.79 31.94 -33.60
N ASN A 5 5.11 31.47 -34.65
CA ASN A 5 3.76 30.90 -34.54
C ASN A 5 3.83 29.67 -33.64
N GLN A 6 3.43 29.81 -32.38
CA GLN A 6 3.03 28.66 -31.59
C GLN A 6 1.75 28.13 -32.23
N ASN A 7 1.84 26.98 -32.89
CA ASN A 7 0.66 26.22 -33.30
C ASN A 7 -0.08 25.78 -32.03
N ILE A 8 -1.02 26.62 -31.59
CA ILE A 8 -1.96 26.27 -30.53
C ILE A 8 -2.94 25.26 -31.14
N LEU A 9 -2.67 23.98 -30.91
CA LEU A 9 -3.60 22.92 -31.23
C LEU A 9 -4.74 22.97 -30.19
N SER A 10 -5.86 23.58 -30.54
CA SER A 10 -7.06 23.58 -29.69
C SER A 10 -7.78 22.24 -29.82
N VAL A 11 -7.49 21.32 -28.90
CA VAL A 11 -8.25 20.07 -28.79
C VAL A 11 -9.58 20.40 -28.11
N VAL A 12 -10.65 20.53 -28.90
CA VAL A 12 -12.02 20.65 -28.38
C VAL A 12 -12.45 19.26 -27.91
N LEU A 13 -12.28 18.98 -26.62
CA LEU A 13 -12.75 17.74 -26.01
C LEU A 13 -14.26 17.84 -25.79
N ALA A 14 -15.00 16.85 -26.28
CA ALA A 14 -16.39 16.67 -25.84
C ALA A 14 -16.42 16.36 -24.33
N ASP A 15 -17.50 16.73 -23.64
CA ASP A 15 -17.62 16.54 -22.18
C ASP A 15 -17.38 15.08 -21.74
N GLU A 16 -17.78 14.12 -22.57
CA GLU A 16 -17.53 12.69 -22.35
C GLU A 16 -16.03 12.35 -22.39
N GLN A 17 -15.28 12.91 -23.35
CA GLN A 17 -13.84 12.71 -23.46
C GLN A 17 -13.10 13.36 -22.28
N LEU A 18 -13.57 14.53 -21.84
CA LEU A 18 -13.03 15.21 -20.67
C LEU A 18 -13.29 14.41 -19.39
N THR A 19 -14.47 13.81 -19.27
CA THR A 19 -14.85 12.96 -18.12
C THR A 19 -13.97 11.71 -18.07
N LYS A 20 -13.83 11.01 -19.21
CA LYS A 20 -12.99 9.82 -19.31
C LYS A 20 -11.52 10.13 -19.00
N LEU A 21 -11.00 11.24 -19.52
CA LEU A 21 -9.63 11.68 -19.22
C LEU A 21 -9.43 11.96 -17.73
N ARG A 22 -10.40 12.59 -17.06
CA ARG A 22 -10.34 12.82 -15.60
C ARG A 22 -10.32 11.51 -14.83
N GLU A 23 -11.14 10.54 -15.23
CA GLU A 23 -11.16 9.21 -14.60
C GLU A 23 -9.82 8.49 -14.77
N GLU A 24 -9.26 8.49 -15.98
CA GLU A 24 -7.96 7.86 -16.25
C GLU A 24 -6.84 8.51 -15.45
N ILE A 25 -6.78 9.84 -15.39
CA ILE A 25 -5.80 10.57 -14.58
C ILE A 25 -5.96 10.24 -13.09
N TYR A 26 -7.20 10.22 -12.60
CA TYR A 26 -7.50 9.86 -11.22
C TYR A 26 -7.00 8.45 -10.89
N GLN A 27 -7.28 7.46 -11.74
CA GLN A 27 -6.81 6.09 -11.55
C GLN A 27 -5.29 5.99 -11.61
N MET A 28 -4.63 6.69 -12.54
CA MET A 28 -3.16 6.73 -12.63
C MET A 28 -2.54 7.27 -11.34
N ILE A 29 -3.01 8.42 -10.83
CA ILE A 29 -2.50 9.01 -9.58
C ILE A 29 -2.74 8.06 -8.40
N LEU A 30 -3.92 7.44 -8.32
CA LEU A 30 -4.24 6.49 -7.27
C LEU A 30 -3.34 5.23 -7.33
N MET A 31 -3.03 4.74 -8.52
CA MET A 31 -2.13 3.61 -8.72
C MET A 31 -0.69 3.96 -8.35
N GLU A 32 -0.18 5.11 -8.79
CA GLU A 32 1.19 5.54 -8.50
C GLU A 32 1.39 5.84 -7.01
N THR A 33 0.42 6.48 -6.35
CA THR A 33 0.48 6.71 -4.89
C THR A 33 0.48 5.40 -4.09
N LYS A 34 -0.26 4.38 -4.55
CA LYS A 34 -0.22 3.03 -3.96
C LYS A 34 1.12 2.34 -4.22
N ARG A 35 1.67 2.43 -5.43
CA ARG A 35 2.99 1.88 -5.78
C ARG A 35 4.11 2.49 -4.93
N VAL A 36 4.17 3.81 -4.82
CA VAL A 36 5.18 4.51 -4.00
C VAL A 36 5.15 4.06 -2.54
N ARG A 37 3.95 3.87 -1.96
CA ARG A 37 3.81 3.35 -0.58
C ARG A 37 4.21 1.88 -0.48
N ALA A 38 3.82 1.06 -1.45
CA ALA A 38 4.20 -0.34 -1.50
C ALA A 38 5.73 -0.49 -1.63
N ASP A 39 6.38 0.27 -2.52
CA ASP A 39 7.83 0.23 -2.74
C ASP A 39 8.62 0.69 -1.51
N MET A 40 8.14 1.71 -0.79
CA MET A 40 8.72 2.10 0.51
C MET A 40 8.63 0.97 1.52
N LEU A 41 7.49 0.27 1.59
CA LEU A 41 7.35 -0.88 2.47
C LEU A 41 8.23 -2.03 1.98
N VAL A 42 8.29 -2.38 0.69
CA VAL A 42 9.07 -3.53 0.16
C VAL A 42 10.51 -3.59 0.67
N ASN A 43 11.14 -2.43 0.93
CA ASN A 43 12.52 -2.37 1.42
C ASN A 43 12.67 -2.33 2.96
N VAL A 44 11.57 -2.27 3.71
CA VAL A 44 11.58 -2.20 5.19
C VAL A 44 11.31 -3.58 5.79
N ARG A 45 12.36 -4.16 6.38
CA ARG A 45 12.29 -5.47 7.06
C ARG A 45 11.49 -5.43 8.36
N TYR A 46 11.68 -4.39 9.18
CA TYR A 46 11.09 -4.30 10.52
C TYR A 46 10.00 -3.24 10.57
N LEU A 47 8.76 -3.69 10.70
CA LEU A 47 7.56 -2.86 10.68
C LEU A 47 7.16 -2.47 12.10
N SER A 48 6.71 -1.23 12.28
CA SER A 48 5.87 -0.86 13.42
C SER A 48 4.50 -1.54 13.31
N LYS A 49 3.70 -1.51 14.39
CA LYS A 49 2.32 -2.01 14.32
C LYS A 49 1.48 -1.32 13.24
N LYS A 50 1.66 -0.01 13.04
CA LYS A 50 0.95 0.74 12.00
C LYS A 50 1.36 0.27 10.60
N GLU A 51 2.66 0.17 10.34
CA GLU A 51 3.18 -0.31 9.05
C GLU A 51 2.80 -1.77 8.80
N ALA A 52 2.71 -2.61 9.84
CA ALA A 52 2.24 -3.98 9.73
C ALA A 52 0.75 -4.06 9.35
N CYS A 53 -0.11 -3.18 9.91
CA CYS A 53 -1.51 -3.08 9.47
C CYS A 53 -1.61 -2.70 7.98
N GLU A 54 -0.81 -1.73 7.54
CA GLU A 54 -0.77 -1.28 6.15
C GLU A 54 -0.24 -2.38 5.22
N TYR A 55 0.81 -3.10 5.64
CA TYR A 55 1.40 -4.22 4.91
C TYR A 55 0.41 -5.39 4.74
N LEU A 56 -0.30 -5.74 5.81
CA LEU A 56 -1.25 -6.86 5.83
C LEU A 56 -2.64 -6.48 5.27
N GLY A 57 -2.93 -5.18 5.11
CA GLY A 57 -4.25 -4.69 4.70
C GLY A 57 -5.34 -4.92 5.75
N ILE A 58 -5.00 -4.87 7.05
CA ILE A 58 -5.92 -5.16 8.16
C ILE A 58 -6.09 -3.98 9.13
N ALA A 59 -7.17 -3.99 9.91
CA ALA A 59 -7.37 -3.04 10.99
C ALA A 59 -6.48 -3.37 12.21
N PHE A 60 -6.17 -2.36 13.03
CA PHE A 60 -5.32 -2.51 14.22
C PHE A 60 -5.87 -3.53 15.24
N ASN A 61 -7.19 -3.60 15.39
CA ASN A 61 -7.83 -4.58 16.28
C ASN A 61 -7.55 -6.01 15.82
N THR A 62 -7.59 -6.25 14.50
CA THR A 62 -7.23 -7.56 13.91
C THR A 62 -5.77 -7.90 14.16
N LEU A 63 -4.86 -6.93 13.95
CA LEU A 63 -3.44 -7.15 14.23
C LEU A 63 -3.21 -7.50 15.71
N THR A 64 -3.94 -6.85 16.63
CA THR A 64 -3.83 -7.11 18.07
C THR A 64 -4.25 -8.54 18.41
N ILE A 65 -5.39 -8.99 17.86
CA ILE A 65 -5.82 -10.39 17.97
C ILE A 65 -4.74 -11.32 17.41
N TRP A 66 -4.16 -11.04 16.25
CA TRP A 66 -3.12 -11.91 15.67
C TRP A 66 -1.86 -11.98 16.54
N ILE A 67 -1.47 -10.88 17.20
CA ILE A 67 -0.38 -10.87 18.19
C ILE A 67 -0.73 -11.77 19.38
N GLU A 68 -1.97 -11.71 19.89
CA GLU A 68 -2.45 -12.61 20.95
C GLU A 68 -2.46 -14.08 20.50
N LEU A 69 -2.73 -14.33 19.21
CA LEU A 69 -2.67 -15.65 18.58
C LEU A 69 -1.23 -16.14 18.31
N GLY A 70 -0.22 -15.32 18.59
CA GLY A 70 1.19 -15.70 18.50
C GLY A 70 1.92 -15.17 17.26
N LEU A 71 1.43 -14.10 16.63
CA LEU A 71 2.19 -13.41 15.59
C LEU A 71 3.55 -12.93 16.15
N PRO A 72 4.70 -13.26 15.52
CA PRO A 72 6.02 -12.92 16.03
C PRO A 72 6.24 -11.42 16.20
N GLN A 73 6.81 -11.03 17.35
CA GLN A 73 7.15 -9.64 17.67
C GLN A 73 8.54 -9.54 18.32
N ILE A 74 9.24 -8.46 18.02
CA ILE A 74 10.55 -8.11 18.56
C ILE A 74 10.35 -6.90 19.48
N VAL A 75 10.77 -7.01 20.74
CA VAL A 75 10.66 -5.94 21.74
C VAL A 75 12.05 -5.49 22.15
N ILE A 76 12.40 -4.22 21.88
CA ILE A 76 13.68 -3.61 22.24
C ILE A 76 13.41 -2.27 22.92
N GLY A 77 13.80 -2.13 24.18
CA GLY A 77 13.65 -0.87 24.92
C GLY A 77 12.22 -0.33 24.99
N GLY A 78 11.22 -1.21 25.04
CA GLY A 78 9.79 -0.84 25.04
C GLY A 78 9.18 -0.55 23.67
N THR A 79 9.98 -0.60 22.60
CA THR A 79 9.49 -0.47 21.21
C THR A 79 9.22 -1.84 20.62
N ILE A 80 8.07 -1.99 19.95
CA ILE A 80 7.67 -3.22 19.25
C ILE A 80 7.94 -3.08 17.76
N ARG A 81 8.60 -4.09 17.18
CA ARG A 81 8.79 -4.26 15.74
C ARG A 81 8.36 -5.65 15.30
N LEU A 82 7.86 -5.77 14.08
CA LEU A 82 7.50 -7.03 13.44
C LEU A 82 8.41 -7.27 12.24
N ASP A 83 9.09 -8.42 12.18
CA ASP A 83 9.86 -8.82 11.00
C ASP A 83 8.89 -9.29 9.92
N ARG A 84 8.94 -8.67 8.74
CA ARG A 84 8.10 -9.01 7.60
C ARG A 84 8.16 -10.51 7.24
N PHE A 85 9.35 -11.09 7.23
CA PHE A 85 9.50 -12.49 6.82
C PHE A 85 8.87 -13.44 7.84
N GLU A 86 8.93 -13.09 9.13
CA GLU A 86 8.29 -13.87 10.18
C GLU A 86 6.76 -13.69 10.16
N ILE A 87 6.26 -12.50 9.76
CA ILE A 87 4.83 -12.31 9.48
C ILE A 87 4.39 -13.25 8.35
N ASP A 88 5.07 -13.25 7.21
CA ASP A 88 4.70 -14.06 6.04
C ASP A 88 4.75 -15.56 6.37
N LYS A 89 5.80 -16.00 7.08
CA LYS A 89 5.92 -17.38 7.57
C LYS A 89 4.80 -17.79 8.52
N TRP A 90 4.42 -16.89 9.43
CA TRP A 90 3.29 -17.13 10.34
C TRP A 90 1.98 -17.25 9.55
N MET A 91 1.75 -16.37 8.57
CA MET A 91 0.56 -16.44 7.70
C MET A 91 0.47 -17.77 6.96
N HIS A 92 1.58 -18.26 6.38
CA HIS A 92 1.63 -19.57 5.74
C HIS A 92 1.29 -20.70 6.72
N THR A 93 1.90 -20.70 7.90
CA THR A 93 1.62 -21.71 8.94
C THR A 93 0.14 -21.71 9.36
N MET A 94 -0.46 -20.52 9.51
CA MET A 94 -1.88 -20.38 9.87
C MET A 94 -2.82 -20.84 8.74
N SER A 95 -2.39 -20.72 7.48
CA SER A 95 -3.17 -21.18 6.32
C SER A 95 -3.17 -22.70 6.17
N GLU A 96 -2.07 -23.37 6.52
CA GLU A 96 -1.93 -24.84 6.44
C GLU A 96 -2.65 -25.54 7.59
N HIS A 97 -2.76 -24.87 8.73
CA HIS A 97 -3.43 -25.38 9.93
C HIS A 97 -4.44 -24.34 10.44
N PRO A 98 -5.61 -24.20 9.80
CA PRO A 98 -6.64 -23.31 10.27
C PRO A 98 -7.11 -23.80 11.64
N LYS A 99 -6.59 -23.19 12.71
CA LYS A 99 -7.18 -23.32 14.04
C LYS A 99 -8.59 -22.77 13.91
N LYS A 100 -9.59 -23.64 14.10
CA LYS A 100 -10.99 -23.20 14.21
C LYS A 100 -11.07 -22.30 15.44
N PHE A 101 -11.19 -21.00 15.19
CA PHE A 101 -11.52 -19.99 16.20
C PHE A 101 -13.03 -19.86 16.29
#